data_AF-A0A1Y2A160-F1
#
_entry.id   AF-A0A1Y2A160-F1
#
_cell.length_a   1.000
_cell.length_b   1.000
_cell.length_c   1.000
_cell.angle_alpha   90.00
_cell.angle_beta   90.00
_cell.angle_gamma   90.00
#
_symmetry.space_group_name_H-M   'P 1'
#
loop_
_entity.id
_entity.type
_entity.pdbx_description
1 polymer ?
#
loop_
_entity_poly.entity_id
_entity_poly.type
_entity_poly.pdbx_seq_one_letter_code
_entity_poly.pdbx_strand_id
1 'polypeptide(L)'
;DNLVFLDEVSIDNRDFLRKKGWGLKGQSLVYRSEYSRKPRLSLLCFIGATGLLEVFSTDGTFDRLKFLDCCSQFALGGKVKHFPGLHSVWIMDGAKIHCDPNISFYLRSLGIVLIYLPAYCPFYNPIEVMFAMVK
;
A
#
# COMPACT_ATOMS: atom_id res chain seq x y z
N ASP A 1 7.04 -17.47 -9.97
CA ASP A 1 6.22 -16.58 -9.12
C ASP A 1 5.50 -15.54 -9.93
N ASN A 2 4.19 -15.73 -10.08
CA ASN A 2 3.37 -14.87 -10.94
C ASN A 2 2.58 -13.84 -10.13
N LEU A 3 2.45 -14.04 -8.82
CA LEU A 3 1.58 -13.24 -7.95
C LEU A 3 2.29 -11.99 -7.45
N VAL A 4 1.57 -10.88 -7.51
CA VAL A 4 1.90 -9.61 -6.86
C VAL A 4 0.68 -9.17 -6.07
N PHE A 5 0.87 -8.83 -4.81
CA PHE A 5 -0.14 -8.14 -4.01
C PHE A 5 0.20 -6.66 -3.96
N LEU A 6 -0.80 -5.80 -4.04
CA LEU A 6 -0.63 -4.37 -3.85
C LEU A 6 -1.72 -3.79 -2.97
N ASP A 7 -1.34 -2.76 -2.23
CA ASP A 7 -2.23 -2.04 -1.33
C ASP A 7 -1.58 -0.72 -0.90
N GLU A 8 -2.40 0.20 -0.40
CA GLU A 8 -1.94 1.46 0.17
C GLU A 8 -1.87 1.43 1.69
N VAL A 9 -0.80 2.02 2.21
CA VAL A 9 -0.70 2.38 3.62
C VAL A 9 -0.47 3.87 3.73
N SER A 10 -1.06 4.50 4.74
CA SER A 10 -0.68 5.85 5.09
C SER A 10 -0.12 5.93 6.50
N ILE A 11 0.81 6.85 6.64
CA ILE A 11 1.59 7.11 7.83
C ILE A 11 1.38 8.58 8.19
N ASP A 12 0.93 8.82 9.41
CA ASP A 12 0.81 10.16 10.01
C ASP A 12 1.95 10.36 11.03
N ASN A 13 2.39 11.59 11.21
CA ASN A 13 3.29 11.98 12.31
C ASN A 13 2.83 11.48 13.68
N ARG A 14 1.51 11.38 13.89
CA ARG A 14 0.92 10.89 15.14
C ARG A 14 1.24 9.42 15.41
N ASP A 15 1.50 8.63 14.37
CA ASP A 15 1.80 7.22 14.51
C ASP A 15 3.15 7.02 15.22
N PHE A 16 4.07 7.99 15.08
CA PHE A 16 5.38 7.99 15.74
C PHE A 16 5.37 8.55 17.18
N LEU A 17 4.23 9.04 17.67
CA LEU A 17 4.15 9.59 19.03
C LEU A 17 3.94 8.49 20.07
N ARG A 18 4.84 8.44 21.06
CA ARG A 18 4.74 7.49 22.17
C ARG A 18 3.51 7.79 23.04
N LYS A 19 2.51 6.91 23.00
CA LYS A 19 1.24 7.03 23.76
C LYS A 19 1.32 6.53 25.20
N LYS A 20 2.38 5.81 25.57
CA LYS A 20 2.54 5.19 26.90
C LYS A 20 3.92 5.48 27.48
N GLY A 21 3.96 5.91 28.73
CA GLY A 21 5.19 6.15 29.50
C GLY A 21 5.01 5.70 30.94
N TRP A 22 6.13 5.60 31.67
CA TRP A 22 6.14 5.30 33.09
C TRP A 22 6.13 6.60 33.88
N GLY A 23 5.29 6.68 34.91
CA GLY A 23 5.16 7.84 35.79
C GLY A 23 4.91 7.40 37.22
N LEU A 24 5.01 8.35 38.16
CA LEU A 24 4.70 8.11 39.57
C LEU A 24 3.22 7.69 39.72
N LYS A 25 2.98 6.68 40.57
CA LYS A 25 1.64 6.17 40.84
C LYS A 25 0.77 7.30 41.41
N GLY A 26 -0.36 7.58 40.74
CA GLY A 26 -1.28 8.65 41.12
C GLY A 26 -1.01 10.01 40.49
N GLN A 27 0.02 10.14 39.63
CA GLN A 27 0.28 11.38 38.88
C GLN A 27 0.00 11.19 37.39
N SER A 28 -0.61 12.22 36.78
CA SER A 28 -0.78 12.28 35.33
C SER A 28 0.57 12.49 34.65
N LEU A 29 0.92 11.61 33.72
CA LEU A 29 2.10 11.78 32.88
C LEU A 29 1.85 12.90 31.86
N VAL A 30 2.53 14.03 32.00
CA VAL A 30 2.44 15.16 31.06
C VAL A 30 3.64 15.13 30.13
N TYR A 31 3.39 14.95 28.83
CA TYR A 31 4.41 15.03 27.79
C TYR A 31 4.11 16.25 26.91
N ARG A 32 5.08 17.16 26.78
CA ARG A 32 5.02 18.29 25.84
C ARG A 32 5.95 17.99 24.67
N SER A 33 5.37 17.78 23.50
CA SER A 33 6.09 17.75 22.22
C SER A 33 5.70 18.95 21.37
N GLU A 34 6.59 19.36 20.47
CA GLU A 34 6.23 20.29 19.41
C GLU A 34 5.21 19.64 18.47
N TYR A 35 3.96 20.10 18.54
CA TYR A 35 2.89 19.62 17.69
C TYR A 35 2.92 20.37 16.35
N SER A 36 3.61 19.82 15.35
CA SER A 36 3.49 20.24 13.95
C SER A 36 2.76 19.15 13.16
N ARG A 37 1.61 19.49 12.57
CA ARG A 37 0.97 18.64 11.55
C ARG A 37 1.84 18.68 10.31
N LYS A 38 2.61 17.62 10.05
CA LYS A 38 3.18 17.40 8.71
C LYS A 38 2.11 16.75 7.83
N PRO A 39 2.19 16.93 6.50
CA PRO A 39 1.34 16.21 5.58
C PRO A 39 1.45 14.70 5.80
N ARG A 40 0.31 14.01 5.70
CA ARG A 40 0.23 12.54 5.73
C ARG A 40 1.01 12.00 4.55
N LEU A 41 1.86 11.00 4.79
CA LEU A 41 2.55 10.27 3.73
C LEU A 41 1.71 9.04 3.37
N SER A 42 1.41 8.83 2.10
CA SER A 42 0.82 7.57 1.63
C SER A 42 1.84 6.81 0.78
N LEU A 43 1.89 5.51 0.98
CA LEU A 43 2.73 4.57 0.25
C LEU A 43 1.83 3.58 -0.50
N LEU A 44 2.11 3.34 -1.76
CA LEU A 44 1.56 2.24 -2.55
C LEU A 44 2.67 1.21 -2.71
N CYS A 45 2.45 0.00 -2.19
CA CYS A 45 3.48 -1.03 -2.13
C CYS A 45 3.09 -2.21 -3.02
N PHE A 46 4.07 -2.83 -3.67
CA PHE A 46 3.93 -4.05 -4.46
C PHE A 46 4.78 -5.15 -3.85
N ILE A 47 4.17 -6.27 -3.45
CA ILE A 47 4.86 -7.40 -2.82
C ILE A 47 4.64 -8.68 -3.63
N GLY A 48 5.72 -9.42 -3.90
CA GLY A 48 5.70 -10.73 -4.52
C GLY A 48 5.97 -11.85 -3.51
N ALA A 49 6.05 -13.09 -3.98
CA ALA A 49 6.36 -14.25 -3.13
C ALA A 49 7.72 -14.14 -2.41
N THR A 50 8.68 -13.42 -2.98
CA THR A 50 10.03 -13.23 -2.42
C THR A 50 10.19 -11.96 -1.60
N GLY A 51 9.13 -11.15 -1.43
CA GLY A 51 9.16 -9.91 -0.67
C GLY A 51 8.80 -8.67 -1.51
N LEU A 52 9.21 -7.49 -1.01
CA LEU A 52 8.85 -6.19 -1.56
C LEU A 52 9.50 -5.96 -2.94
N LEU A 53 8.69 -5.62 -3.94
CA LEU A 53 9.12 -5.43 -5.32
C LEU A 53 9.29 -3.95 -5.68
N GLU A 54 8.38 -3.10 -5.21
CA GLU A 54 8.38 -1.66 -5.46
C GLU A 54 7.55 -0.90 -4.42
N VAL A 55 7.90 0.36 -4.17
CA VAL A 55 7.15 1.29 -3.31
C VAL A 55 7.09 2.66 -3.97
N PHE A 56 5.90 3.23 -4.05
CA PHE A 56 5.69 4.60 -4.47
C PHE A 56 5.14 5.42 -3.31
N SER A 57 5.65 6.63 -3.12
CA SER A 57 5.18 7.55 -2.08
C SER A 57 4.51 8.78 -2.66
N THR A 58 3.45 9.25 -2.00
CA THR A 58 2.84 10.54 -2.31
C THR A 58 2.51 11.32 -1.05
N ASP A 59 2.67 12.64 -1.11
CA ASP A 59 2.14 13.53 -0.09
C ASP A 59 0.61 13.56 -0.18
N GLY A 60 -0.05 13.33 0.95
CA GLY A 60 -1.49 13.27 1.04
C GLY A 60 -2.05 11.89 0.69
N THR A 61 -3.17 11.87 -0.04
CA THR A 61 -3.90 10.64 -0.42
C THR A 61 -3.59 10.29 -1.88
N PHE A 62 -3.54 9.00 -2.21
CA PHE A 62 -3.52 8.57 -3.60
C PHE A 62 -4.82 8.95 -4.29
N ASP A 63 -4.70 9.73 -5.35
CA ASP A 63 -5.76 9.89 -6.32
C ASP A 63 -5.63 8.79 -7.40
N ARG A 64 -6.67 8.67 -8.25
CA ARG A 64 -6.69 7.64 -9.28
C ARG A 64 -5.60 7.81 -10.34
N LEU A 65 -5.21 9.05 -10.64
CA LEU A 65 -4.21 9.33 -11.67
C LEU A 65 -2.82 8.92 -11.19
N LYS A 66 -2.47 9.26 -9.94
CA LYS A 66 -1.25 8.81 -9.28
C LYS A 66 -1.20 7.30 -9.16
N PHE A 67 -2.31 6.67 -8.75
CA PHE A 67 -2.39 5.22 -8.66
C PHE A 67 -2.12 4.55 -10.01
N LEU A 68 -2.78 5.03 -11.08
CA LEU A 68 -2.57 4.52 -12.43
C LEU A 68 -1.13 4.74 -12.92
N ASP A 69 -0.55 5.91 -12.65
CA ASP A 69 0.84 6.22 -13.00
C ASP A 69 1.82 5.26 -12.32
N CYS A 70 1.68 5.05 -11.00
CA CYS A 70 2.49 4.08 -10.27
C CYS A 70 2.33 2.65 -10.80
N CYS A 71 1.09 2.21 -11.09
CA CYS A 71 0.83 0.92 -11.70
C CYS A 71 1.50 0.79 -13.08
N SER A 72 1.40 1.83 -13.91
CA SER A 72 2.01 1.86 -15.24
C SER A 72 3.53 1.78 -15.15
N GLN A 73 4.15 2.54 -14.25
CA GLN A 73 5.59 2.52 -14.02
C GLN A 73 6.07 1.13 -13.57
N PHE A 74 5.36 0.48 -12.63
CA PHE A 74 5.71 -0.85 -12.19
C PHE A 74 5.52 -1.92 -13.28
N ALA A 75 4.42 -1.85 -14.03
CA ALA A 75 4.13 -2.77 -15.13
C ALA A 75 5.16 -2.67 -16.27
N LEU A 76 5.61 -1.45 -16.60
CA LEU A 76 6.56 -1.19 -17.67
C LEU A 76 8.03 -1.25 -17.21
N GLY A 77 8.29 -1.32 -15.90
CA GLY A 77 9.62 -1.31 -15.30
C GLY A 77 10.47 -2.58 -15.51
N GLY A 78 10.05 -3.49 -16.40
CA GLY A 78 10.78 -4.71 -16.76
C GLY A 78 10.71 -5.85 -15.73
N LYS A 79 10.14 -5.60 -14.54
CA LYS A 79 9.91 -6.60 -13.48
C LYS A 79 8.67 -7.47 -13.74
N VAL A 80 7.78 -7.03 -14.62
CA VAL A 80 6.48 -7.67 -14.92
C VAL A 80 6.51 -8.24 -16.33
N LYS A 81 6.03 -9.48 -16.47
CA LYS A 81 5.90 -10.16 -17.77
C LYS A 81 4.43 -10.43 -18.06
N HIS A 82 4.10 -10.61 -19.34
CA HIS A 82 2.77 -11.03 -19.76
C HIS A 82 2.40 -12.38 -19.13
N PHE A 83 1.16 -12.56 -18.68
CA PHE A 83 0.68 -13.84 -18.14
C PHE A 83 0.90 -14.98 -19.17
N PRO A 84 1.41 -16.15 -18.75
CA PRO A 84 1.65 -16.65 -17.38
C PRO A 84 3.06 -16.39 -16.81
N GLY A 85 3.72 -15.30 -17.21
CA GLY A 85 5.07 -14.94 -16.78
C GLY A 85 5.17 -14.37 -15.36
N LEU A 86 6.39 -14.00 -14.98
CA LEU A 86 6.72 -13.43 -13.66
C LEU A 86 5.86 -12.19 -13.36
N HIS A 87 5.35 -12.09 -12.13
CA HIS A 87 4.59 -10.95 -11.62
C HIS A 87 3.36 -10.53 -12.46
N SER A 88 2.79 -11.47 -13.22
CA SER A 88 1.70 -11.23 -14.17
C SER A 88 0.29 -11.24 -13.57
N VAL A 89 0.13 -11.65 -12.31
CA VAL A 89 -1.16 -11.72 -11.62
C VAL A 89 -1.13 -10.75 -10.44
N TRP A 90 -1.97 -9.71 -10.50
CA TRP A 90 -2.02 -8.67 -9.47
C TRP A 90 -3.28 -8.84 -8.63
N ILE A 91 -3.08 -8.87 -7.32
CA ILE A 91 -4.11 -9.04 -6.31
C ILE A 91 -4.23 -7.74 -5.52
N MET A 92 -5.43 -7.19 -5.45
CA MET A 92 -5.74 -5.94 -4.76
C MET A 92 -7.10 -6.05 -4.05
N ASP A 93 -7.37 -5.19 -3.07
CA ASP A 93 -8.68 -5.13 -2.44
C ASP A 93 -9.74 -4.51 -3.38
N GLY A 94 -11.00 -4.55 -2.98
CA GLY A 94 -12.13 -3.99 -3.73
C GLY A 94 -12.32 -2.47 -3.58
N ALA A 95 -11.28 -1.70 -3.24
CA ALA A 95 -11.42 -0.25 -3.07
C ALA A 95 -11.87 0.43 -4.38
N LYS A 96 -12.64 1.52 -4.24
CA LYS A 96 -13.19 2.26 -5.40
C LYS A 96 -12.11 2.79 -6.36
N ILE A 97 -10.90 3.04 -5.86
CA ILE A 97 -9.77 3.50 -6.68
C ILE A 97 -9.16 2.35 -7.51
N HIS A 98 -9.24 1.11 -7.02
CA HIS A 98 -8.76 -0.10 -7.68
C HIS A 98 -9.71 -0.62 -8.75
N CYS A 99 -11.02 -0.47 -8.52
CA CYS A 99 -12.06 -0.98 -9.40
C CYS A 99 -12.44 -0.03 -10.54
N ASP A 100 -11.60 0.95 -10.89
CA ASP A 100 -11.85 1.80 -12.06
C ASP A 100 -11.72 0.96 -13.35
N PRO A 101 -12.75 0.94 -14.22
CA PRO A 101 -12.70 0.13 -15.44
C PRO A 101 -11.53 0.49 -16.35
N ASN A 102 -11.15 1.78 -16.44
CA ASN A 102 -10.09 2.22 -17.34
C ASN A 102 -8.74 1.64 -16.91
N ILE A 103 -8.48 1.63 -15.61
CA ILE A 103 -7.27 1.04 -15.02
C ILE A 103 -7.26 -0.47 -15.28
N SER A 104 -8.41 -1.11 -15.09
CA SER A 104 -8.55 -2.55 -15.34
C SER A 104 -8.28 -2.93 -16.79
N PHE A 105 -8.85 -2.18 -17.74
CA PHE A 105 -8.63 -2.41 -19.18
C PHE A 105 -7.19 -2.15 -19.58
N TYR A 106 -6.57 -1.10 -19.05
CA TYR A 106 -5.17 -0.78 -19.32
C TYR A 106 -4.23 -1.88 -18.82
N LEU A 107 -4.34 -2.32 -17.57
CA LEU A 107 -3.45 -3.37 -17.05
C LEU A 107 -3.66 -4.71 -17.77
N ARG A 108 -4.91 -5.03 -18.13
CA ARG A 108 -5.20 -6.24 -18.93
C ARG A 108 -4.60 -6.18 -20.33
N SER A 109 -4.53 -5.00 -20.96
CA SER A 109 -3.90 -4.86 -22.29
C SER A 109 -2.38 -5.07 -22.24
N LEU A 110 -1.76 -4.88 -21.08
CA LEU A 110 -0.36 -5.25 -20.81
C LEU A 110 -0.17 -6.74 -20.49
N GLY A 111 -1.25 -7.53 -20.48
CA GLY A 111 -1.21 -8.96 -20.16
C GLY A 111 -1.24 -9.29 -18.68
N ILE A 112 -1.66 -8.34 -17.84
CA ILE A 112 -1.75 -8.53 -16.40
C ILE A 112 -3.16 -9.04 -16.06
N VAL A 113 -3.20 -10.12 -15.27
CA VAL A 113 -4.45 -10.67 -14.72
C VAL A 113 -4.74 -9.97 -13.40
N LEU A 114 -5.90 -9.34 -13.29
CA LEU A 114 -6.34 -8.69 -12.06
C LEU A 114 -7.30 -9.57 -11.27
N ILE A 115 -7.02 -9.74 -9.98
CA ILE A 115 -7.87 -10.44 -9.02
C ILE A 115 -8.21 -9.47 -7.88
N TYR A 116 -9.50 -9.31 -7.61
CA TYR A 116 -9.98 -8.49 -6.50
C TYR A 116 -10.35 -9.37 -5.32
N LEU A 117 -9.86 -9.03 -4.14
CA LEU A 117 -10.22 -9.72 -2.90
C LEU A 117 -11.66 -9.37 -2.48
N PRO A 118 -12.37 -10.29 -1.82
CA PRO A 118 -13.66 -9.98 -1.21
C PRO A 118 -13.51 -8.85 -0.18
N ALA A 119 -14.55 -8.03 -0.06
CA ALA A 119 -14.56 -6.90 0.86
C ALA A 119 -14.27 -7.35 2.31
N TYR A 120 -13.54 -6.52 3.05
CA TYR A 120 -13.19 -6.74 4.47
C TYR A 120 -12.43 -8.03 4.75
N CYS A 121 -11.65 -8.52 3.78
CA CYS A 121 -10.82 -9.71 3.93
C CYS A 121 -9.30 -9.42 3.87
N PRO A 122 -8.76 -8.57 4.78
CA PRO A 122 -7.35 -8.16 4.76
C PRO A 122 -6.40 -9.33 5.03
N PHE A 123 -6.87 -10.40 5.69
CA PHE A 123 -6.10 -11.61 5.97
C PHE A 123 -5.69 -12.40 4.71
N TYR A 124 -6.31 -12.14 3.56
CA TYR A 124 -5.88 -12.68 2.27
C TYR A 124 -4.80 -11.83 1.58
N ASN A 125 -4.43 -10.69 2.14
CA ASN A 125 -3.41 -9.79 1.61
C ASN A 125 -2.14 -9.84 2.48
N PRO A 126 -1.07 -10.56 2.08
CA PRO A 126 0.16 -10.67 2.86
C PRO A 126 0.84 -9.33 3.15
N ILE A 127 0.57 -8.29 2.35
CA ILE A 127 1.17 -6.96 2.51
C ILE A 127 0.79 -6.31 3.85
N GLU A 128 -0.34 -6.69 4.44
CA GLU A 128 -0.80 -6.19 5.74
C GLU A 128 0.18 -6.54 6.86
N VAL A 129 0.85 -7.70 6.77
CA VAL A 129 1.90 -8.10 7.71
C VAL A 129 3.09 -7.14 7.63
N MET A 130 3.47 -6.74 6.42
CA MET A 130 4.54 -5.76 6.21
C MET A 130 4.14 -4.39 6.77
N PHE A 131 2.91 -3.94 6.52
CA PHE A 131 2.41 -2.67 7.05
C PHE A 131 2.37 -2.64 8.57
N ALA A 132 2.03 -3.76 9.21
CA ALA A 132 2.06 -3.89 10.66
C ALA A 132 3.47 -3.78 11.25
N MET A 133 4.52 -4.12 10.49
CA MET A 133 5.92 -3.97 10.93
C MET A 133 6.46 -2.54 10.75
N VAL A 134 5.90 -1.79 9.80
CA VAL A 134 6.35 -0.42 9.47
C VAL A 134 5.74 0.63 10.40
N LYS A 135 4.52 0.40 10.90
CA LYS A 135 3.80 1.28 11.83
C LYS A 135 4.25 1.05 13.28
#